data_AF-A0AAU7ZVE2-F1
#
_entry.id   AF-A0AAU7ZVE2-F1
#
_cell.length_a   1.000
_cell.length_b   1.000
_cell.length_c   1.000
_cell.angle_alpha   90.00
_cell.angle_beta   90.00
_cell.angle_gamma   90.00
#
_symmetry.space_group_name_H-M   'P 1'
#
loop_
_entity.id
_entity.type
_entity.pdbx_description
1 polymer ?
#
loop_
_entity_poly.entity_id
_entity_poly.type
_entity_poly.pdbx_seq_one_letter_code
_entity_poly.pdbx_strand_id
1 'polypeptide(L)'
;MKKLLLACALLALPTLSSHAADNPWVGTWKLDIDKSHFTGDTFTYTQGANGLMHYSNGSNANFDFRIDGKEYKSVYGRSVIWTADGDNAWNTVVMFNGNVFSKVHRQISPDGKTYTITMERTRPDGSAYSEEDVYVRETGTTGLVGKWRSTKVTMSAPDTYVISSPGPGIIRMEYPEYKSSVEGKTDGTDNAYTGPLVPAGMTISFEMLSPSKLSYTYKFDGKPRLYGTHTLSADGKTLTDVSWNPGKEDEKSTWVYIKQ
;
A
#
# COMPACT_ATOMS: atom_id res chain seq x y z
N MET A 1 -77.43 9.72 -33.00
CA MET A 1 -77.63 10.68 -31.89
C MET A 1 -76.50 10.50 -30.89
N LYS A 2 -75.94 11.62 -30.44
CA LYS A 2 -74.80 11.79 -29.52
C LYS A 2 -74.93 10.94 -28.24
N LYS A 3 -73.82 10.36 -27.77
CA LYS A 3 -73.09 10.84 -26.59
C LYS A 3 -71.74 10.12 -26.44
N LEU A 4 -70.70 10.95 -26.53
CA LEU A 4 -69.33 10.74 -26.08
C LEU A 4 -69.29 10.76 -24.55
N LEU A 5 -68.50 9.90 -23.91
CA LEU A 5 -67.82 10.17 -22.65
C LEU A 5 -66.55 9.29 -22.57
N LEU A 6 -65.41 9.98 -22.58
CA LEU A 6 -64.06 9.47 -22.27
C LEU A 6 -64.02 8.83 -20.87
N ALA A 7 -63.27 7.75 -20.72
CA ALA A 7 -62.54 7.47 -19.48
C ALA A 7 -61.18 6.84 -19.82
N CYS A 8 -60.15 7.43 -19.21
CA CYS A 8 -58.73 7.33 -19.55
C CYS A 8 -58.11 5.94 -19.40
N ALA A 9 -57.09 5.71 -20.23
CA ALA A 9 -56.06 4.70 -20.05
C ALA A 9 -55.23 4.94 -18.78
N LEU A 10 -54.90 3.86 -18.06
CA LEU A 10 -53.67 3.75 -17.28
C LEU A 10 -53.16 2.31 -17.42
N LEU A 11 -52.27 2.11 -18.40
CA LEU A 11 -51.32 1.00 -18.38
C LEU A 11 -50.33 1.31 -17.25
N ALA A 12 -50.47 0.62 -16.12
CA ALA A 12 -49.46 0.64 -15.07
C ALA A 12 -48.21 -0.10 -15.59
N LEU A 13 -47.24 0.68 -16.06
CA LEU A 13 -45.86 0.24 -16.27
C LEU A 13 -45.34 -0.37 -14.97
N PRO A 14 -44.63 -1.51 -15.00
CA PRO A 14 -43.90 -1.97 -13.82
C PRO A 14 -42.90 -0.87 -13.47
N THR A 15 -43.09 -0.23 -12.33
CA THR A 15 -42.11 0.65 -11.71
C THR A 15 -40.86 -0.18 -11.48
N LEU A 16 -39.87 -0.02 -12.35
CA LEU A 16 -38.48 -0.33 -12.03
C LEU A 16 -38.15 0.49 -10.78
N SER A 17 -38.20 -0.16 -9.63
CA SER A 17 -37.58 0.36 -8.43
C SER A 17 -36.10 0.56 -8.76
N SER A 18 -35.72 1.77 -9.14
CA SER A 18 -34.33 2.19 -9.07
C SER A 18 -33.97 2.26 -7.59
N HIS A 19 -33.72 1.10 -6.98
CA HIS A 19 -32.76 1.08 -5.91
C HIS A 19 -31.53 1.77 -6.52
N ALA A 20 -31.11 2.91 -5.96
CA ALA A 20 -29.71 3.27 -6.08
C ALA A 20 -28.98 2.01 -5.64
N ALA A 21 -28.42 1.27 -6.59
CA ALA A 21 -27.78 0.00 -6.29
C ALA A 21 -26.80 0.29 -5.15
N ASP A 22 -26.90 -0.46 -4.06
CA ASP A 22 -25.95 -0.34 -2.95
C ASP A 22 -24.56 -0.31 -3.59
N ASN A 23 -23.86 0.81 -3.44
CA ASN A 23 -22.60 1.02 -4.14
C ASN A 23 -21.70 -0.19 -3.80
N PRO A 24 -21.33 -1.05 -4.78
CA PRO A 24 -20.80 -2.38 -4.49
C PRO A 24 -19.43 -2.31 -3.78
N TRP A 25 -18.77 -1.17 -3.88
CA TRP A 25 -17.55 -0.83 -3.19
C TRP A 25 -17.75 -0.64 -1.69
N VAL A 26 -18.91 -0.12 -1.25
CA VAL A 26 -19.19 0.21 0.14
C VAL A 26 -19.18 -1.05 1.00
N GLY A 27 -18.42 -1.01 2.09
CA GLY A 27 -18.31 -2.09 3.05
C GLY A 27 -16.98 -2.09 3.79
N THR A 28 -16.85 -3.06 4.68
CA THR A 28 -15.62 -3.36 5.39
C THR A 28 -14.91 -4.51 4.69
N TRP A 29 -13.65 -4.33 4.38
CA TRP A 29 -12.83 -5.26 3.61
C TRP A 29 -11.64 -5.67 4.46
N LYS A 30 -11.51 -6.97 4.72
CA LYS A 30 -10.40 -7.52 5.51
C LYS A 30 -9.39 -8.19 4.60
N LEU A 31 -8.11 -7.91 4.80
CA LEU A 31 -7.03 -8.54 4.03
C LEU A 31 -7.01 -10.07 4.27
N ASP A 32 -6.96 -10.81 3.18
CA ASP A 32 -6.75 -12.26 3.13
C ASP A 32 -5.31 -12.50 2.65
N ILE A 33 -4.40 -12.68 3.62
CA ILE A 33 -2.95 -12.85 3.37
C ILE A 33 -2.70 -14.10 2.52
N ASP A 34 -3.42 -15.18 2.77
CA ASP A 34 -3.21 -16.48 2.11
C ASP A 34 -3.59 -16.44 0.62
N LYS A 35 -4.54 -15.58 0.24
CA LYS A 35 -4.91 -15.35 -1.17
C LYS A 35 -4.10 -14.25 -1.86
N SER A 36 -3.30 -13.52 -1.10
CA SER A 36 -2.51 -12.40 -1.61
C SER A 36 -1.13 -12.87 -2.12
N HIS A 37 -0.47 -12.01 -2.89
CA HIS A 37 0.87 -12.25 -3.42
C HIS A 37 1.72 -10.97 -3.33
N PHE A 38 2.67 -10.94 -2.41
CA PHE A 38 3.47 -9.74 -2.12
C PHE A 38 4.91 -9.81 -2.62
N THR A 39 5.35 -10.97 -3.12
CA THR A 39 6.77 -11.24 -3.41
C THR A 39 7.15 -10.87 -4.84
N GLY A 40 8.47 -10.79 -5.09
CA GLY A 40 9.04 -10.56 -6.42
C GLY A 40 9.68 -9.18 -6.60
N ASP A 41 9.43 -8.25 -5.67
CA ASP A 41 10.09 -6.95 -5.68
C ASP A 41 11.60 -7.08 -5.47
N THR A 42 12.34 -6.13 -6.04
CA THR A 42 13.80 -6.09 -5.94
C THR A 42 14.35 -4.77 -5.44
N PHE A 43 15.43 -4.84 -4.67
CA PHE A 43 16.25 -3.69 -4.31
C PHE A 43 17.73 -4.01 -4.43
N THR A 44 18.56 -2.96 -4.42
CA THR A 44 20.01 -3.05 -4.50
C THR A 44 20.66 -2.19 -3.43
N TYR A 45 21.70 -2.74 -2.80
CA TYR A 45 22.67 -1.95 -2.06
C TYR A 45 23.96 -1.83 -2.86
N THR A 46 24.50 -0.62 -2.95
CA THR A 46 25.85 -0.36 -3.45
C THR A 46 26.69 0.34 -2.39
N GLN A 47 28.01 0.23 -2.49
CA GLN A 47 28.94 0.89 -1.58
C GLN A 47 29.80 1.87 -2.36
N GLY A 48 29.74 3.14 -1.98
CA GLY A 48 30.61 4.20 -2.45
C GLY A 48 31.88 4.34 -1.60
N ALA A 49 32.62 5.42 -1.85
CA ALA A 49 33.85 5.71 -1.12
C ALA A 49 33.61 5.85 0.40
N ASN A 50 34.65 5.51 1.17
CA ASN A 50 34.68 5.62 2.63
C ASN A 50 33.57 4.84 3.35
N GLY A 51 32.96 3.83 2.72
CA GLY A 51 31.91 3.01 3.33
C GLY A 51 30.51 3.64 3.32
N LEU A 52 30.25 4.64 2.47
CA LEU A 52 28.89 5.16 2.27
C LEU A 52 28.07 4.09 1.55
N MET A 53 26.94 3.71 2.12
CA MET A 53 26.02 2.77 1.50
C MET A 53 24.92 3.52 0.78
N HIS A 54 24.51 3.02 -0.39
CA HIS A 54 23.36 3.51 -1.13
C HIS A 54 22.33 2.41 -1.25
N TYR A 55 21.08 2.70 -0.89
CA TYR A 55 19.92 1.84 -1.15
C TYR A 55 19.16 2.36 -2.37
N SER A 56 18.71 1.45 -3.22
CA SER A 56 17.77 1.74 -4.30
C SER A 56 16.79 0.59 -4.50
N ASN A 57 15.48 0.87 -4.60
CA ASN A 57 14.50 -0.10 -5.10
C ASN A 57 14.40 -0.13 -6.64
N GLY A 58 15.32 0.53 -7.35
CA GLY A 58 15.27 0.70 -8.80
C GLY A 58 14.11 1.59 -9.29
N SER A 59 13.48 2.35 -8.40
CA SER A 59 12.37 3.25 -8.69
C SER A 59 12.50 4.52 -7.83
N ASN A 60 11.53 4.78 -6.96
CA ASN A 60 11.36 6.03 -6.24
C ASN A 60 11.93 6.03 -4.82
N ALA A 61 12.36 4.89 -4.29
CA ALA A 61 12.94 4.80 -2.96
C ALA A 61 14.46 4.64 -3.06
N ASN A 62 15.17 5.74 -2.82
CA ASN A 62 16.62 5.80 -2.90
C ASN A 62 17.15 6.68 -1.76
N PHE A 63 18.18 6.23 -1.05
CA PHE A 63 18.80 7.01 0.02
C PHE A 63 20.20 6.49 0.36
N ASP A 64 21.02 7.37 0.91
CA ASP A 64 22.35 7.05 1.39
C ASP A 64 22.36 6.92 2.92
N PHE A 65 23.19 6.03 3.43
CA PHE A 65 23.35 5.81 4.86
C PHE A 65 24.73 5.27 5.21
N ARG A 66 25.06 5.28 6.49
CA ARG A 66 26.23 4.60 7.05
C ARG A 66 25.81 3.72 8.21
N ILE A 67 26.60 2.69 8.47
CA ILE A 67 26.46 1.81 9.63
C ILE A 67 27.35 2.35 10.75
N ASP A 68 27.05 3.57 11.21
CA ASP A 68 27.83 4.30 12.21
C ASP A 68 26.98 4.82 13.39
N GLY A 69 25.71 4.39 13.46
CA GLY A 69 24.78 4.82 14.49
C GLY A 69 24.26 6.25 14.34
N LYS A 70 24.58 6.94 13.24
CA LYS A 70 24.04 8.28 12.97
C LYS A 70 22.76 8.23 12.15
N GLU A 71 21.99 9.30 12.26
CA GLU A 71 20.73 9.46 11.54
C GLU A 71 20.98 10.00 10.12
N TYR A 72 20.40 9.31 9.13
CA TYR A 72 20.44 9.69 7.72
C TYR A 72 19.02 9.89 7.21
N LYS A 73 18.82 10.91 6.36
CA LYS A 73 17.53 11.10 5.69
C LYS A 73 17.26 9.91 4.77
N SER A 74 16.00 9.49 4.76
CA SER A 74 15.48 8.48 3.86
C SER A 74 14.26 9.03 3.11
N VAL A 75 13.44 8.15 2.58
CA VAL A 75 12.30 8.49 1.71
C VAL A 75 11.07 8.90 2.54
N TYR A 76 10.15 9.64 1.92
CA TYR A 76 8.83 9.98 2.49
C TYR A 76 8.88 10.68 3.87
N GLY A 77 9.84 11.59 4.06
CA GLY A 77 10.00 12.34 5.31
C GLY A 77 10.51 11.50 6.49
N ARG A 78 11.01 10.28 6.24
CA ARG A 78 11.60 9.41 7.25
C ARG A 78 13.11 9.57 7.30
N SER A 79 13.71 9.09 8.39
CA SER A 79 15.15 8.90 8.51
C SER A 79 15.46 7.51 9.07
N VAL A 80 16.71 7.09 8.91
CA VAL A 80 17.19 5.77 9.31
C VAL A 80 18.49 5.90 10.10
N ILE A 81 18.63 5.07 11.12
CA ILE A 81 19.85 4.92 11.92
C ILE A 81 20.26 3.46 11.81
N TRP A 82 21.47 3.17 11.34
CA TRP A 82 21.97 1.81 11.17
C TRP A 82 23.13 1.53 12.13
N THR A 83 23.09 0.37 12.78
CA THR A 83 24.18 -0.14 13.63
C THR A 83 24.48 -1.60 13.28
N ALA A 84 25.74 -2.00 13.46
CA ALA A 84 26.12 -3.41 13.34
C ALA A 84 25.56 -4.20 14.53
N ASP A 85 25.25 -5.48 14.31
CA ASP A 85 24.71 -6.40 15.32
C ASP A 85 25.40 -7.77 15.26
N GLY A 86 26.70 -7.77 14.94
CA GLY A 86 27.49 -8.98 14.70
C GLY A 86 27.72 -9.26 13.22
N ASP A 87 28.15 -10.47 12.92
CA ASP A 87 28.50 -10.88 11.56
C ASP A 87 27.24 -11.00 10.70
N ASN A 88 27.24 -10.30 9.56
CA ASN A 88 26.13 -10.30 8.61
C ASN A 88 24.78 -9.86 9.24
N ALA A 89 24.85 -9.08 10.32
CA ALA A 89 23.70 -8.68 11.11
C ALA A 89 23.69 -7.16 11.36
N TRP A 90 22.52 -6.55 11.26
CA TRP A 90 22.35 -5.11 11.48
C TRP A 90 21.02 -4.81 12.16
N ASN A 91 21.03 -3.76 12.96
CA ASN A 91 19.82 -3.13 13.45
C ASN A 91 19.58 -1.80 12.73
N THR A 92 18.33 -1.51 12.43
CA THR A 92 17.89 -0.23 11.89
C THR A 92 16.78 0.35 12.74
N VAL A 93 16.88 1.62 13.09
CA VAL A 93 15.76 2.40 13.62
C VAL A 93 15.27 3.33 12.52
N VAL A 94 13.99 3.22 12.17
CA VAL A 94 13.31 4.15 11.27
C VAL A 94 12.62 5.20 12.11
N MET A 95 12.91 6.46 11.85
CA MET A 95 12.32 7.60 12.55
C MET A 95 11.32 8.32 11.64
N PHE A 96 10.27 8.85 12.25
CA PHE A 96 9.28 9.69 11.58
C PHE A 96 8.78 10.75 12.56
N ASN A 97 8.79 12.02 12.14
CA ASN A 97 8.38 13.16 12.98
C ASN A 97 9.04 13.15 14.38
N GLY A 98 10.33 12.82 14.45
CA GLY A 98 11.10 12.78 15.70
C GLY A 98 10.82 11.57 16.60
N ASN A 99 9.93 10.66 16.21
CA ASN A 99 9.58 9.46 16.98
C ASN A 99 10.07 8.19 16.27
N VAL A 100 10.28 7.13 17.05
CA VAL A 100 10.56 5.79 16.50
C VAL A 100 9.33 5.29 15.76
N PHE A 101 9.46 5.10 14.46
CA PHE A 101 8.42 4.56 13.59
C PHE A 101 8.49 3.04 13.49
N SER A 102 9.70 2.50 13.38
CA SER A 102 9.94 1.06 13.30
C SER A 102 11.34 0.71 13.80
N LYS A 103 11.46 -0.48 14.39
CA LYS A 103 12.75 -1.13 14.65
C LYS A 103 12.87 -2.32 13.71
N VAL A 104 14.03 -2.50 13.11
CA VAL A 104 14.25 -3.53 12.11
C VAL A 104 15.51 -4.30 12.44
N HIS A 105 15.41 -5.62 12.49
CA HIS A 105 16.55 -6.52 12.54
C HIS A 105 16.79 -7.13 11.15
N ARG A 106 18.06 -7.27 10.78
CA ARG A 106 18.51 -7.63 9.43
C ARG A 106 19.59 -8.67 9.56
N GLN A 107 19.38 -9.85 8.98
CA GLN A 107 20.34 -10.94 9.04
C GLN A 107 20.53 -11.56 7.65
N ILE A 108 21.79 -11.67 7.22
CA ILE A 108 22.16 -12.47 6.05
C ILE A 108 22.67 -13.82 6.53
N SER A 109 22.26 -14.90 5.86
CA SER A 109 22.69 -16.27 6.14
C SER A 109 24.21 -16.44 5.98
N PRO A 110 24.84 -17.42 6.66
CA PRO A 110 26.29 -17.63 6.56
C PRO A 110 26.82 -17.89 5.14
N ASP A 111 26.00 -18.49 4.26
CA ASP A 111 26.33 -18.70 2.85
C ASP A 111 26.14 -17.44 1.97
N GLY A 112 25.69 -16.34 2.58
CA GLY A 112 25.46 -15.05 1.94
C GLY A 112 24.21 -14.98 1.05
N LYS A 113 23.42 -16.05 0.91
CA LYS A 113 22.37 -16.14 -0.12
C LYS A 113 21.00 -15.66 0.31
N THR A 114 20.69 -15.78 1.60
CA THR A 114 19.38 -15.46 2.17
C THR A 114 19.50 -14.21 3.03
N TYR A 115 18.58 -13.27 2.87
CA TYR A 115 18.51 -12.08 3.68
C TYR A 115 17.14 -11.96 4.32
N THR A 116 17.09 -12.07 5.64
CA THR A 116 15.88 -11.93 6.44
C THR A 116 15.82 -10.54 7.04
N ILE A 117 14.66 -9.91 6.93
CA ILE A 117 14.37 -8.61 7.52
C ILE A 117 13.14 -8.79 8.43
N THR A 118 13.31 -8.54 9.72
CA THR A 118 12.22 -8.57 10.70
C THR A 118 11.94 -7.15 11.15
N MET A 119 10.70 -6.70 11.01
CA MET A 119 10.29 -5.34 11.35
C MET A 119 9.30 -5.37 12.50
N GLU A 120 9.56 -4.56 13.53
CA GLU A 120 8.62 -4.27 14.61
C GLU A 120 8.07 -2.87 14.42
N ARG A 121 6.74 -2.74 14.59
CA ARG A 121 6.01 -1.49 14.43
C ARG A 121 4.95 -1.34 15.49
N THR A 122 4.56 -0.09 15.71
CA THR A 122 3.51 0.29 16.65
C THR A 122 2.44 1.08 15.93
N ARG A 123 1.18 0.65 16.07
CA ARG A 123 0.02 1.36 15.54
C ARG A 123 -0.28 2.61 16.37
N PRO A 124 -1.05 3.58 15.85
CA PRO A 124 -1.47 4.77 16.59
C PRO A 124 -2.33 4.53 17.84
N ASP A 125 -2.80 3.31 18.08
CA ASP A 125 -3.46 2.89 19.32
C ASP A 125 -2.50 2.29 20.36
N GLY A 126 -1.21 2.17 20.01
CA GLY A 126 -0.17 1.59 20.85
C GLY A 126 0.03 0.08 20.66
N SER A 127 -0.82 -0.60 19.89
CA SER A 127 -0.65 -2.04 19.62
C SER A 127 0.58 -2.31 18.74
N ALA A 128 1.29 -3.38 19.05
CA ALA A 128 2.46 -3.81 18.28
C ALA A 128 2.04 -4.79 17.18
N TYR A 129 2.74 -4.74 16.05
CA TYR A 129 2.67 -5.75 15.00
C TYR A 129 4.06 -5.93 14.38
N SER A 130 4.26 -7.06 13.71
CA SER A 130 5.51 -7.40 13.07
C SER A 130 5.33 -7.87 11.64
N GLU A 131 6.34 -7.61 10.84
CA GLU A 131 6.50 -8.10 9.47
C GLU A 131 7.81 -8.87 9.38
N GLU A 132 7.84 -9.92 8.56
CA GLU A 132 9.08 -10.59 8.19
C GLU A 132 9.10 -10.80 6.68
N ASP A 133 10.19 -10.34 6.09
CA ASP A 133 10.49 -10.53 4.68
C ASP A 133 11.75 -11.38 4.52
N VAL A 134 11.75 -12.25 3.50
CA VAL A 134 12.92 -13.05 3.12
C VAL A 134 13.26 -12.80 1.67
N TYR A 135 14.52 -12.47 1.43
CA TYR A 135 15.05 -12.18 0.10
C TYR A 135 16.14 -13.18 -0.26
N VAL A 136 16.25 -13.45 -1.56
CA VAL A 136 17.36 -14.18 -2.16
C VAL A 136 18.29 -13.20 -2.87
N ARG A 137 19.59 -13.47 -2.79
CA ARG A 137 20.60 -12.68 -3.50
C ARG A 137 20.58 -12.99 -5.00
N GLU A 138 20.48 -11.97 -5.82
CA GLU A 138 20.62 -12.07 -7.29
C GLU A 138 22.04 -11.70 -7.75
N THR A 139 22.63 -10.67 -7.15
CA THR A 139 24.00 -10.22 -7.48
C THR A 139 24.76 -9.78 -6.22
N GLY A 140 26.09 -9.69 -6.33
CA GLY A 140 26.97 -9.44 -5.19
C GLY A 140 27.34 -10.72 -4.44
N THR A 141 28.29 -10.62 -3.51
CA THR A 141 28.81 -11.82 -2.81
C THR A 141 29.04 -11.62 -1.32
N THR A 142 29.13 -10.37 -0.83
CA THR A 142 29.57 -10.10 0.54
C THR A 142 28.70 -9.02 1.18
N GLY A 143 28.25 -9.27 2.41
CA GLY A 143 27.46 -8.33 3.20
C GLY A 143 26.19 -7.87 2.47
N LEU A 144 25.77 -6.62 2.74
CA LEU A 144 24.58 -6.02 2.15
C LEU A 144 24.69 -5.79 0.63
N VAL A 145 25.89 -5.49 0.13
CA VAL A 145 26.13 -5.07 -1.27
C VAL A 145 25.64 -6.15 -2.23
N GLY A 146 24.78 -5.75 -3.16
CA GLY A 146 24.16 -6.66 -4.10
C GLY A 146 22.71 -6.34 -4.37
N LYS A 147 22.14 -7.05 -5.35
CA LYS A 147 20.71 -7.03 -5.67
C LYS A 147 20.02 -8.19 -4.95
N TRP A 148 18.85 -7.90 -4.39
CA TRP A 148 18.04 -8.82 -3.61
C TRP A 148 16.61 -8.85 -4.15
N ARG A 149 15.99 -10.03 -4.14
CA ARG A 149 14.61 -10.23 -4.57
C ARG A 149 13.80 -10.92 -3.48
N SER A 150 12.62 -10.43 -3.16
CA SER A 150 11.77 -11.04 -2.14
C SER A 150 11.23 -12.40 -2.59
N THR A 151 11.08 -13.29 -1.62
CA THR A 151 10.57 -14.66 -1.79
C THR A 151 9.57 -15.04 -0.73
N LYS A 152 9.49 -14.27 0.36
CA LYS A 152 8.50 -14.40 1.42
C LYS A 152 8.25 -13.02 2.01
N VAL A 153 6.99 -12.74 2.30
CA VAL A 153 6.52 -11.58 3.05
C VAL A 153 5.45 -12.10 3.99
N THR A 154 5.56 -11.77 5.27
CA THR A 154 4.58 -12.17 6.29
C THR A 154 4.19 -10.98 7.13
N MET A 155 2.92 -10.95 7.53
CA MET A 155 2.33 -9.89 8.33
C MET A 155 1.64 -10.54 9.52
N SER A 156 1.97 -10.11 10.75
CA SER A 156 1.40 -10.72 11.96
C SER A 156 -0.05 -10.32 12.22
N ALA A 157 -0.52 -9.23 11.60
CA ALA A 157 -1.85 -8.70 11.78
C ALA A 157 -2.37 -8.16 10.44
N PRO A 158 -3.35 -8.82 9.79
CA PRO A 158 -3.97 -8.30 8.58
C PRO A 158 -4.77 -7.03 8.90
N ASP A 159 -4.68 -6.04 8.01
CA ASP A 159 -5.40 -4.79 8.16
C ASP A 159 -6.81 -4.85 7.58
N THR A 160 -7.65 -3.94 8.07
CA THR A 160 -8.98 -3.68 7.59
C THR A 160 -9.00 -2.38 6.80
N TYR A 161 -9.88 -2.33 5.82
CA TYR A 161 -10.08 -1.19 4.98
C TYR A 161 -11.58 -0.96 4.81
N VAL A 162 -12.05 0.26 5.08
CA VAL A 162 -13.47 0.61 5.02
C VAL A 162 -13.70 1.56 3.86
N ILE A 163 -14.63 1.19 2.98
CA ILE A 163 -15.09 2.05 1.89
C ILE A 163 -16.48 2.54 2.21
N SER A 164 -16.68 3.85 2.10
CA SER A 164 -17.99 4.48 2.08
C SER A 164 -18.13 5.42 0.87
N SER A 165 -19.37 5.78 0.55
CA SER A 165 -19.69 6.70 -0.55
C SER A 165 -20.55 7.84 -0.01
N PRO A 166 -19.93 8.90 0.52
CA PRO A 166 -20.65 9.97 1.21
C PRO A 166 -21.49 10.85 0.26
N GLY A 167 -21.29 10.72 -1.05
CA GLY A 167 -22.09 11.37 -2.07
C GLY A 167 -21.80 10.81 -3.47
N PRO A 168 -22.60 11.20 -4.49
CA PRO A 168 -22.40 10.74 -5.86
C PRO A 168 -20.98 11.04 -6.38
N GLY A 169 -20.28 10.01 -6.85
CA GLY A 169 -18.92 10.12 -7.38
C GLY A 169 -17.83 10.35 -6.33
N ILE A 170 -18.18 10.38 -5.04
CA ILE A 170 -17.25 10.54 -3.92
C ILE A 170 -17.04 9.17 -3.26
N ILE A 171 -15.78 8.83 -3.04
CA ILE A 171 -15.36 7.70 -2.24
C ILE A 171 -14.64 8.20 -0.99
N ARG A 172 -14.92 7.57 0.14
CA ARG A 172 -14.13 7.70 1.36
C ARG A 172 -13.55 6.35 1.70
N MET A 173 -12.27 6.35 1.97
CA MET A 173 -11.45 5.21 2.29
C MET A 173 -10.85 5.42 3.67
N GLU A 174 -11.05 4.48 4.57
CA GLU A 174 -10.53 4.55 5.94
C GLU A 174 -9.70 3.31 6.23
N TYR A 175 -8.58 3.50 6.92
CA TYR A 175 -7.69 2.46 7.42
C TYR A 175 -7.69 2.57 8.96
N PRO A 176 -8.65 1.92 9.64
CA PRO A 176 -8.89 2.12 11.07
C PRO A 176 -7.64 1.89 11.93
N GLU A 177 -6.87 0.86 11.62
CA GLU A 177 -5.63 0.46 12.32
C GLU A 177 -4.56 1.56 12.27
N TYR A 178 -4.60 2.43 11.27
CA TYR A 178 -3.69 3.55 11.09
C TYR A 178 -4.30 4.91 11.42
N LYS A 179 -5.57 4.94 11.82
CA LYS A 179 -6.37 6.17 12.03
C LYS A 179 -6.19 7.14 10.85
N SER A 180 -6.14 6.60 9.65
CA SER A 180 -5.94 7.36 8.43
C SER A 180 -7.12 7.21 7.48
N SER A 181 -7.34 8.24 6.68
CA SER A 181 -8.41 8.26 5.70
C SER A 181 -8.08 9.18 4.53
N VAL A 182 -8.80 8.97 3.45
CA VAL A 182 -8.90 9.89 2.32
C VAL A 182 -10.34 9.92 1.87
N GLU A 183 -10.82 11.11 1.51
CA GLU A 183 -12.13 11.31 0.92
C GLU A 183 -11.95 12.16 -0.33
N GLY A 184 -12.60 11.76 -1.41
CA GLY A 184 -12.27 12.32 -2.69
C GLY A 184 -13.16 11.91 -3.84
N LYS A 185 -13.06 12.66 -4.92
CA LYS A 185 -13.69 12.29 -6.18
C LYS A 185 -12.93 11.15 -6.84
N THR A 186 -13.67 10.40 -7.65
CA THR A 186 -13.13 9.30 -8.47
C THR A 186 -12.94 9.71 -9.94
N ASP A 187 -12.52 10.95 -10.17
CA ASP A 187 -12.36 11.60 -11.48
C ASP A 187 -10.89 11.89 -11.87
N GLY A 188 -9.94 11.28 -11.15
CA GLY A 188 -8.50 11.45 -11.36
C GLY A 188 -7.89 12.64 -10.62
N THR A 189 -8.68 13.44 -9.88
CA THR A 189 -8.14 14.53 -9.05
C THR A 189 -7.40 14.02 -7.82
N ASP A 190 -6.41 14.78 -7.36
CA ASP A 190 -5.61 14.43 -6.18
C ASP A 190 -6.35 14.77 -4.88
N ASN A 191 -6.44 13.78 -3.99
CA ASN A 191 -7.09 13.89 -2.69
C ASN A 191 -6.05 13.67 -1.59
N ALA A 192 -6.04 14.53 -0.58
CA ALA A 192 -5.07 14.48 0.49
C ALA A 192 -5.37 13.35 1.48
N TYR A 193 -4.35 12.59 1.86
CA TYR A 193 -4.45 11.68 2.98
C TYR A 193 -4.43 12.45 4.30
N THR A 194 -5.23 11.97 5.25
CA THR A 194 -5.25 12.45 6.63
C THR A 194 -4.87 11.30 7.55
N GLY A 195 -4.07 11.57 8.58
CA GLY A 195 -3.74 10.58 9.61
C GLY A 195 -2.47 10.93 10.37
N PRO A 196 -2.26 10.38 11.58
CA PRO A 196 -1.12 10.73 12.43
C PRO A 196 0.22 10.25 11.89
N LEU A 197 0.21 9.17 11.09
CA LEU A 197 1.40 8.56 10.48
C LEU A 197 1.52 8.85 8.98
N VAL A 198 0.70 9.76 8.45
CA VAL A 198 0.73 10.16 7.04
C VAL A 198 1.79 11.25 6.85
N PRO A 199 2.79 11.05 5.97
CA PRO A 199 3.73 12.10 5.59
C PRO A 199 3.02 13.30 4.95
N ALA A 200 3.47 14.51 5.30
CA ALA A 200 3.00 15.72 4.63
C ALA A 200 3.26 15.64 3.12
N GLY A 201 2.30 16.06 2.29
CA GLY A 201 2.41 15.98 0.83
C GLY A 201 2.00 14.64 0.21
N MET A 202 1.50 13.69 1.01
CA MET A 202 0.85 12.48 0.49
C MET A 202 -0.54 12.77 -0.08
N THR A 203 -0.74 12.40 -1.34
CA THR A 203 -2.05 12.44 -2.00
C THR A 203 -2.31 11.14 -2.76
N ILE A 204 -3.57 10.92 -3.13
CA ILE A 204 -3.99 9.85 -4.02
C ILE A 204 -5.05 10.36 -4.98
N SER A 205 -4.90 10.02 -6.25
CA SER A 205 -5.98 10.15 -7.22
C SER A 205 -6.69 8.82 -7.39
N PHE A 206 -8.01 8.88 -7.57
CA PHE A 206 -8.86 7.74 -7.89
C PHE A 206 -9.56 8.02 -9.21
N GLU A 207 -9.62 7.02 -10.09
CA GLU A 207 -10.34 7.13 -11.35
C GLU A 207 -11.19 5.86 -11.56
N MET A 208 -12.51 6.03 -11.63
CA MET A 208 -13.41 4.92 -11.95
C MET A 208 -13.31 4.57 -13.43
N LEU A 209 -12.77 3.39 -13.71
CA LEU A 209 -12.62 2.85 -15.07
C LEU A 209 -13.86 2.10 -15.54
N SER A 210 -14.58 1.49 -14.60
CA SER A 210 -15.86 0.81 -14.81
C SER A 210 -16.56 0.62 -13.45
N PRO A 211 -17.84 0.19 -13.40
CA PRO A 211 -18.54 -0.03 -12.13
C PRO A 211 -17.81 -0.97 -11.13
N SER A 212 -16.95 -1.87 -11.60
CA SER A 212 -16.18 -2.82 -10.79
C SER A 212 -14.67 -2.63 -10.85
N LYS A 213 -14.18 -1.54 -11.46
CA LYS A 213 -12.73 -1.28 -11.58
C LYS A 213 -12.39 0.18 -11.34
N LEU A 214 -11.45 0.41 -10.43
CA LEU A 214 -10.96 1.73 -10.02
C LEU A 214 -9.44 1.73 -10.08
N SER A 215 -8.84 2.63 -10.85
CA SER A 215 -7.41 2.88 -10.78
C SER A 215 -7.08 3.93 -9.74
N TYR A 216 -5.89 3.85 -9.18
CA TYR A 216 -5.37 4.89 -8.31
C TYR A 216 -3.90 5.19 -8.57
N THR A 217 -3.47 6.38 -8.16
CA THR A 217 -2.06 6.76 -8.11
C THR A 217 -1.75 7.41 -6.78
N TYR A 218 -0.90 6.79 -5.97
CA TYR A 218 -0.32 7.46 -4.81
C TYR A 218 0.77 8.41 -5.26
N LYS A 219 0.77 9.61 -4.69
CA LYS A 219 1.76 10.64 -4.94
C LYS A 219 2.36 11.14 -3.63
N PHE A 220 3.62 11.52 -3.70
CA PHE A 220 4.31 12.22 -2.62
C PHE A 220 5.00 13.44 -3.21
N ASP A 221 4.66 14.63 -2.69
CA ASP A 221 5.06 15.93 -3.23
C ASP A 221 4.73 16.06 -4.73
N GLY A 222 3.51 15.66 -5.10
CA GLY A 222 2.98 15.72 -6.46
C GLY A 222 3.58 14.70 -7.44
N LYS A 223 4.55 13.88 -7.03
CA LYS A 223 5.19 12.88 -7.89
C LYS A 223 4.57 11.50 -7.66
N PRO A 224 4.19 10.75 -8.73
CA PRO A 224 3.72 9.38 -8.60
C PRO A 224 4.74 8.48 -7.89
N ARG A 225 4.25 7.68 -6.95
CA ARG A 225 5.04 6.74 -6.14
C ARG A 225 4.51 5.31 -6.19
N LEU A 226 3.23 5.13 -6.44
CA LEU A 226 2.65 3.82 -6.62
C LEU A 226 1.48 3.96 -7.59
N TYR A 227 1.39 3.04 -8.54
CA TYR A 227 0.22 2.85 -9.37
C TYR A 227 -0.51 1.62 -8.89
N GLY A 228 -1.83 1.62 -8.99
CA GLY A 228 -2.59 0.41 -8.71
C GLY A 228 -3.98 0.41 -9.30
N THR A 229 -4.62 -0.73 -9.16
CA THR A 229 -5.98 -0.95 -9.63
C THR A 229 -6.71 -1.86 -8.66
N HIS A 230 -7.80 -1.35 -8.13
CA HIS A 230 -8.81 -2.12 -7.43
C HIS A 230 -9.81 -2.72 -8.41
N THR A 231 -10.08 -4.01 -8.25
CA THR A 231 -11.08 -4.76 -9.02
C THR A 231 -12.03 -5.48 -8.09
N LEU A 232 -13.33 -5.23 -8.23
CA LEU A 232 -14.38 -5.98 -7.56
C LEU A 232 -14.73 -7.23 -8.37
N SER A 233 -14.84 -8.34 -7.66
CA SER A 233 -15.48 -9.56 -8.16
C SER A 233 -16.95 -9.33 -8.50
N ALA A 234 -17.50 -10.16 -9.40
CA ALA A 234 -18.88 -10.04 -9.87
C ALA A 234 -19.93 -10.19 -8.76
N ASP A 235 -19.63 -10.94 -7.70
CA ASP A 235 -20.49 -11.10 -6.53
C ASP A 235 -20.28 -10.00 -5.47
N GLY A 236 -19.34 -9.08 -5.70
CA GLY A 236 -19.02 -7.97 -4.81
C GLY A 236 -18.42 -8.41 -3.47
N LYS A 237 -17.92 -9.65 -3.33
CA LYS A 237 -17.39 -10.16 -2.05
C LYS A 237 -15.87 -10.13 -1.95
N THR A 238 -15.19 -10.05 -3.09
CA THR A 238 -13.73 -9.97 -3.19
C THR A 238 -13.33 -8.66 -3.86
N LEU A 239 -12.37 -7.97 -3.25
CA LEU A 239 -11.67 -6.81 -3.79
C LEU A 239 -10.22 -7.21 -4.01
N THR A 240 -9.73 -7.09 -5.25
CA THR A 240 -8.34 -7.35 -5.60
C THR A 240 -7.65 -6.04 -5.93
N ASP A 241 -6.59 -5.70 -5.21
CA ASP A 241 -5.67 -4.62 -5.57
C ASP A 241 -4.43 -5.21 -6.25
N VAL A 242 -4.08 -4.68 -7.42
CA VAL A 242 -2.79 -4.96 -8.07
C VAL A 242 -2.04 -3.65 -8.19
N SER A 243 -0.84 -3.60 -7.61
CA SER A 243 -0.05 -2.37 -7.52
C SER A 243 1.43 -2.58 -7.84
N TRP A 244 2.08 -1.52 -8.29
CA TRP A 244 3.50 -1.51 -8.65
C TRP A 244 4.11 -0.11 -8.53
N ASN A 245 5.42 -0.08 -8.33
CA ASN A 245 6.19 1.17 -8.33
C ASN A 245 6.43 1.65 -9.78
N PRO A 246 6.56 2.96 -10.04
CA PRO A 246 6.92 3.49 -11.35
C PRO A 246 8.17 2.83 -11.93
N GLY A 247 8.09 2.34 -13.17
CA GLY A 247 9.21 1.65 -13.85
C GLY A 247 9.45 0.22 -13.36
N LYS A 248 8.54 -0.33 -12.56
CA LYS A 248 8.56 -1.70 -12.02
C LYS A 248 7.26 -2.45 -12.33
N GLU A 249 6.71 -2.25 -13.52
CA GLU A 249 5.44 -2.85 -13.98
C GLU A 249 5.43 -4.39 -13.94
N ASP A 250 6.62 -5.01 -13.95
CA ASP A 250 6.82 -6.46 -13.87
C ASP A 250 6.99 -6.97 -12.42
N GLU A 251 7.16 -6.07 -11.43
CA GLU A 251 7.28 -6.40 -10.00
C GLU A 251 6.00 -5.98 -9.25
N LYS A 252 4.88 -6.62 -9.61
CA LYS A 252 3.56 -6.32 -9.03
C LYS A 252 3.33 -7.04 -7.71
N SER A 253 2.64 -6.37 -6.81
CA SER A 253 1.99 -6.98 -5.65
C SER A 253 0.49 -7.13 -5.91
N THR A 254 -0.10 -8.20 -5.39
CA THR A 254 -1.54 -8.45 -5.40
C THR A 254 -2.04 -8.58 -3.97
N TRP A 255 -3.00 -7.74 -3.59
CA TRP A 255 -3.66 -7.78 -2.29
C TRP A 255 -5.11 -8.22 -2.50
N VAL A 256 -5.55 -9.21 -1.74
CA VAL A 256 -6.91 -9.75 -1.82
C VAL A 256 -7.62 -9.46 -0.52
N TYR A 257 -8.74 -8.74 -0.62
CA TYR A 257 -9.59 -8.42 0.52
C TYR A 257 -10.94 -9.09 0.39
N ILE A 258 -11.47 -9.56 1.52
CA ILE A 258 -12.78 -10.20 1.63
C ILE A 258 -13.72 -9.27 2.38
N LYS A 259 -14.88 -9.02 1.79
CA LYS A 259 -15.94 -8.24 2.39
C LYS A 259 -16.45 -8.93 3.66
N GLN A 260 -16.58 -8.19 4.75
CA GLN A 260 -17.07 -8.66 6.05
C GLN A 260 -18.60 -8.55 6.15
#